data_AF-H2D741-F1
#
_entry.id   AF-H2D741-F1
#
_cell.length_a   1.000
_cell.length_b   1.000
_cell.length_c   1.000
_cell.angle_alpha   90.00
_cell.angle_beta   90.00
_cell.angle_gamma   90.00
#
_symmetry.space_group_name_H-M   'P 1'
#
loop_
_entity.id
_entity.type
_entity.pdbx_description
1 polymer ?
#
loop_
_entity_poly.entity_id
_entity_poly.type
_entity_poly.pdbx_seq_one_letter_code
_entity_poly.pdbx_strand_id
1 'polypeptide(L)' 'MTNVFVATRGGVSLTDLETEQVLGQVMKEVLGFRSPTAKYGTWLSRLDGITDEQYEEVVLALMLRGY' A
#
# COMPACT_ATOMS: atom_id res chain seq x y z
N MET A 1 0.41 9.75 -25.32
CA MET A 1 1.28 10.04 -24.15
C MET A 1 1.62 8.71 -23.52
N THR A 2 2.90 8.33 -23.59
CA THR A 2 3.38 7.07 -23.03
C THR A 2 3.59 7.31 -21.54
N ASN A 3 2.77 6.71 -20.68
CA ASN A 3 3.01 6.71 -19.24
C ASN A 3 4.23 5.82 -18.99
N VAL A 4 5.40 6.43 -18.98
CA VAL A 4 6.65 5.80 -18.58
C VAL A 4 6.58 5.64 -17.08
N PHE A 5 6.15 4.45 -16.62
CA PHE A 5 6.44 4.01 -15.27
C PHE A 5 7.97 3.96 -15.16
N VAL A 6 8.52 4.98 -14.50
CA VAL A 6 9.92 4.98 -14.09
C VAL A 6 10.09 3.77 -13.19
N ALA A 7 10.74 2.73 -13.71
CA ALA A 7 11.20 1.59 -12.93
C ALA A 7 12.19 2.14 -11.89
N THR A 8 11.69 2.50 -10.72
CA THR A 8 12.50 2.86 -9.57
C THR A 8 13.37 1.67 -9.22
N ARG A 9 14.69 1.89 -9.30
CA ARG A 9 15.72 0.93 -8.95
C ARG A 9 15.54 0.43 -7.53
N GLY A 10 15.38 -0.89 -7.38
CA GLY A 10 15.56 -1.60 -6.11
C GLY A 10 14.32 -1.63 -5.23
N GLY A 11 13.25 -2.29 -5.68
CA GLY A 11 12.18 -2.68 -4.75
C GLY A 11 12.77 -3.54 -3.64
N VAL A 12 12.64 -3.08 -2.39
CA VAL A 12 13.00 -3.89 -1.23
C VAL A 12 12.02 -5.06 -1.20
N SER A 13 12.54 -6.28 -1.31
CA SER A 13 11.71 -7.48 -1.12
C SER A 13 11.36 -7.58 0.35
N LEU A 14 10.16 -7.13 0.70
CA LEU A 14 9.60 -7.27 2.04
C LEU A 14 9.10 -8.70 2.25
N THR A 15 9.18 -9.18 3.49
CA THR A 15 8.41 -10.35 3.92
C THR A 15 6.92 -10.00 3.98
N ASP A 16 6.04 -11.00 4.01
CA ASP A 16 4.59 -10.79 4.16
C ASP A 16 4.26 -9.99 5.43
N LEU A 17 4.99 -10.21 6.52
CA LEU A 17 4.82 -9.49 7.77
C LEU A 17 5.20 -8.01 7.65
N GLU A 18 6.33 -7.71 7.02
CA GLU A 18 6.76 -6.33 6.80
C GLU A 18 5.83 -5.60 5.83
N THR A 19 5.36 -6.30 4.80
CA THR A 19 4.35 -5.78 3.85
C THR A 19 3.09 -5.37 4.59
N GLU A 20 2.56 -6.22 5.47
CA GLU A 20 1.38 -5.92 6.27
C GLU A 20 1.58 -4.74 7.24
N GLN A 21 2.78 -4.59 7.81
CA GLN A 21 3.11 -3.47 8.69
C GLN A 21 3.20 -2.14 7.93
N VAL A 22 3.96 -2.11 6.83
CA VAL A 22 4.16 -0.92 6.01
C VAL A 22 2.83 -0.49 5.38
N LEU A 23 2.10 -1.43 4.79
CA LEU A 23 0.79 -1.18 4.19
C LEU A 23 -0.20 -0.68 5.25
N GLY A 24 -0.20 -1.28 6.44
CA GLY A 24 -1.06 -0.85 7.54
C GLY A 24 -0.76 0.54 8.06
N GLN A 25 0.50 0.98 8.02
CA GLN A 25 0.86 2.36 8.35
C GLN A 25 0.37 3.33 7.26
N VAL A 26 0.63 3.02 5.99
CA VAL A 26 0.25 3.89 4.87
C VAL A 26 -1.27 4.00 4.73
N MET A 27 -2.01 2.90 4.76
CA MET A 27 -3.46 2.92 4.61
C MET A 27 -4.17 3.63 5.78
N LYS A 28 -3.59 3.61 6.99
CA LYS A 28 -4.09 4.42 8.12
C LYS A 28 -3.91 5.91 7.87
N GLU A 29 -2.73 6.29 7.40
CA GLU A 29 -2.35 7.69 7.23
C GLU A 29 -3.08 8.33 6.05
N VAL A 30 -3.15 7.63 4.93
CA VAL A 30 -3.73 8.13 3.68
C VAL A 30 -5.25 8.01 3.69
N LEU A 31 -5.78 6.83 4.04
CA LEU A 31 -7.21 6.53 3.90
C LEU A 31 -7.98 6.60 5.24
N GLY A 32 -7.30 6.82 6.36
CA GLY A 32 -7.93 6.84 7.68
C GLY A 32 -8.49 5.49 8.12
N PHE A 33 -8.08 4.39 7.49
CA PHE A 33 -8.63 3.06 7.77
C PHE A 33 -8.26 2.60 9.17
N ARG A 34 -9.25 2.05 9.90
CA ARG A 34 -8.98 1.42 11.20
C ARG A 34 -8.20 0.12 11.01
N SER A 35 -7.36 -0.24 11.98
CA SER A 35 -6.67 -1.54 11.98
C SER A 35 -7.65 -2.69 11.73
N PRO A 36 -7.38 -3.59 10.76
CA PRO A 36 -8.12 -4.82 10.62
C PRO A 36 -8.11 -5.59 11.94
N THR A 37 -9.24 -6.18 12.27
CA THR A 37 -9.31 -7.20 13.32
C THR A 37 -9.39 -8.56 12.65
N ALA A 38 -9.29 -9.65 13.41
CA ALA A 38 -9.40 -11.01 12.88
C ALA A 38 -10.68 -11.24 12.04
N LYS A 39 -11.74 -10.45 12.24
CA LYS A 39 -12.98 -10.50 11.44
C LYS A 39 -12.92 -9.77 10.09
N TYR A 40 -11.99 -8.84 9.89
CA TYR A 40 -11.96 -7.95 8.72
C TYR A 40 -10.76 -8.20 7.78
N GLY A 41 -10.07 -9.34 7.94
CA GLY A 41 -8.98 -9.74 7.06
C GLY A 41 -7.66 -9.02 7.35
N THR A 42 -6.74 -9.06 6.39
CA THR A 42 -5.43 -8.39 6.44
C THR A 42 -5.45 -7.06 5.69
N TRP A 43 -4.37 -6.28 5.74
CA TRP A 43 -4.28 -5.04 4.98
C TRP A 43 -4.22 -5.28 3.47
N LEU A 44 -3.56 -6.36 3.01
CA LEU A 44 -3.55 -6.75 1.59
C LEU A 44 -4.97 -6.97 1.07
N SER A 45 -5.79 -7.74 1.79
CA SER A 45 -7.19 -7.97 1.40
C SER A 45 -8.02 -6.69 1.36
N ARG A 46 -7.67 -5.68 2.15
CA ARG A 46 -8.35 -4.38 2.12
C ARG A 46 -7.88 -3.53 0.96
N LEU A 47 -6.59 -3.59 0.62
CA LEU A 47 -6.03 -2.92 -0.53
C LEU A 47 -6.70 -3.40 -1.83
N ASP A 48 -7.02 -4.69 -1.95
CA ASP A 48 -7.76 -5.23 -3.09
C ASP A 48 -9.20 -4.69 -3.20
N GLY A 49 -9.73 -4.10 -2.12
CA GLY A 49 -11.11 -3.65 -2.02
C GLY A 49 -11.30 -2.12 -2.06
N ILE A 50 -10.24 -1.33 -2.25
CA ILE A 50 -10.34 0.13 -2.39
C ILE A 50 -10.54 0.55 -3.85
N THR A 51 -10.92 1.81 -4.08
CA THR A 51 -11.06 2.35 -5.45
C THR A 51 -9.70 2.58 -6.11
N ASP A 52 -9.68 2.67 -7.44
CA ASP A 52 -8.44 2.93 -8.20
C ASP A 52 -7.73 4.23 -7.73
N GLU A 53 -8.50 5.28 -7.43
CA GLU A 53 -7.98 6.55 -6.91
C GLU A 53 -7.29 6.37 -5.55
N GLN A 54 -7.92 5.62 -4.63
CA GLN A 54 -7.34 5.33 -3.32
C GLN A 54 -6.11 4.43 -3.43
N TYR A 55 -6.12 3.51 -4.40
CA TYR A 55 -4.98 2.66 -4.70
C TYR A 55 -3.79 3.48 -5.19
N GLU A 56 -4.00 4.42 -6.11
CA GLU A 56 -2.95 5.34 -6.57
C GLU A 56 -2.37 6.18 -5.43
N GLU A 57 -3.21 6.71 -4.53
CA GLU A 57 -2.75 7.45 -3.35
C GLU A 57 -1.88 6.58 -2.43
N VAL A 58 -2.26 5.33 -2.19
CA VAL A 58 -1.48 4.38 -1.39
C VAL A 58 -0.15 4.04 -2.06
N VAL A 59 -0.14 3.79 -3.37
CA VAL A 59 1.08 3.49 -4.12
C VAL A 59 2.04 4.68 -4.12
N LEU A 60 1.54 5.90 -4.36
CA LEU A 60 2.35 7.12 -4.29
C LEU A 60 2.96 7.31 -2.91
N ALA A 61 2.17 7.07 -1.85
CA ALA A 61 2.62 7.16 -0.47
C ALA A 61 3.68 6.10 -0.13
N LEU A 62 3.61 4.89 -0.69
CA LEU A 62 4.64 3.86 -0.56
C LEU A 62 5.93 4.26 -1.29
N MET A 63 5.82 4.73 -2.54
CA MET A 63 6.96 5.19 -3.33
C MET A 63 7.72 6.35 -2.65
N LEU A 64 6.99 7.31 -2.07
CA LEU A 64 7.59 8.43 -1.32
C LEU A 64 8.37 7.97 -0.08
N ARG A 65 8.03 6.80 0.47
CA ARG A 65 8.72 6.17 1.61
C ARG A 65 9.87 5.25 1.17
N GLY A 66 10.07 5.09 -0.14
CA GLY A 66 11.16 4.27 -0.71
C GLY A 66 10.85 2.78 -0.79
N TYR A 67 9.57 2.41 -0.78
CA TYR A 67 9.10 1.03 -1.02
C TYR A 67 8.74 0.81 -2.48
#